data_AF-A0A3R7QJW2-F1
#
_entry.id   AF-A0A3R7QJW2-F1
#
_cell.length_a   1.000
_cell.length_b   1.000
_cell.length_c   1.000
_cell.angle_alpha   90.00
_cell.angle_beta   90.00
_cell.angle_gamma   90.00
#
_symmetry.space_group_name_H-M   'P 1'
#
loop_
_entity.id
_entity.type
_entity.pdbx_description
1 polymer ?
#
loop_
_entity_poly.entity_id
_entity_poly.type
_entity_poly.pdbx_seq_one_letter_code
_entity_poly.pdbx_strand_id
1 'polypeptide(L)'
;MNVLSHEPYWRGGGILLHPTSLPGPFGIGDLGPSASRFIDFLEQAGMSYWQMLPLGPVMDEFSPYQSTSAMAGNPLLISPELLLEEGLIGHERLDGVPDFPEERIDVYGS
;
A
#
# COMPACT_ATOMS: atom_id res chain seq x y z
N MET A 1 17.79 -18.60 -44.61
CA MET A 1 17.34 -19.11 -43.30
C MET A 1 17.80 -18.10 -42.27
N ASN A 2 16.90 -17.23 -41.80
CA ASN A 2 17.26 -16.11 -40.92
C ASN A 2 17.09 -16.57 -39.47
N VAL A 3 18.20 -16.79 -38.77
CA VAL A 3 18.21 -17.01 -37.32
C VAL A 3 17.94 -15.67 -36.67
N LEU A 4 16.71 -15.46 -36.19
CA LEU A 4 16.40 -14.36 -35.29
C LEU A 4 17.22 -14.55 -34.02
N SER A 5 18.13 -13.62 -33.73
CA SER A 5 18.82 -13.52 -32.46
C SER A 5 17.77 -13.47 -31.35
N HIS A 6 17.79 -14.45 -30.44
CA HIS A 6 16.97 -14.42 -29.25
C HIS A 6 17.58 -13.39 -28.30
N GLU A 7 17.02 -12.19 -28.26
CA GLU A 7 17.28 -11.27 -27.17
C GLU A 7 16.84 -11.95 -25.85
N PRO A 8 17.67 -11.92 -24.79
CA PRO A 8 17.32 -12.58 -23.54
C PRO A 8 16.04 -11.96 -22.96
N TYR A 9 15.02 -12.78 -22.73
CA TYR A 9 13.79 -12.34 -22.06
C TYR A 9 14.07 -12.02 -20.59
N TRP A 10 13.60 -10.87 -20.12
CA TRP A 10 13.64 -10.52 -18.71
C TRP A 10 12.75 -11.47 -17.91
N ARG A 11 13.31 -12.15 -16.92
CA ARG A 11 12.57 -12.96 -15.95
C ARG A 11 12.54 -12.23 -14.62
N GLY A 12 11.38 -12.15 -14.00
CA GLY A 12 11.24 -11.60 -12.65
C GLY A 12 10.17 -12.35 -11.86
N GLY A 13 10.33 -12.35 -10.54
CA GLY A 13 9.32 -12.79 -9.57
C GLY A 13 8.72 -11.60 -8.84
N GLY A 14 7.61 -11.82 -8.13
CA GLY A 14 6.96 -10.76 -7.37
C GLY A 14 5.96 -11.28 -6.36
N ILE A 15 5.42 -10.35 -5.58
CA ILE A 15 4.42 -10.62 -4.55
C ILE A 15 3.15 -9.83 -4.85
N LEU A 16 2.01 -10.50 -4.67
CA LEU A 16 0.70 -9.85 -4.59
C LEU A 16 0.42 -9.50 -3.13
N LEU A 17 0.36 -8.20 -2.83
CA LEU A 17 0.03 -7.69 -1.50
C LEU A 17 -0.65 -6.32 -1.69
N HIS A 18 -1.82 -6.10 -1.10
CA HIS A 18 -2.44 -4.77 -1.16
C HIS A 18 -1.86 -3.88 -0.05
N PRO A 19 -1.66 -2.56 -0.27
CA PRO A 19 -1.10 -1.67 0.76
C PRO A 19 -1.87 -1.68 2.07
N THR A 20 -3.19 -1.88 2.03
CA THR A 20 -4.03 -1.99 3.24
C THR A 20 -3.66 -3.14 4.16
N SER A 21 -2.94 -4.15 3.66
CA SER A 21 -2.45 -5.31 4.42
C SER A 21 -1.05 -5.10 4.99
N LEU A 22 -0.41 -3.97 4.71
CA LEU A 22 0.85 -3.62 5.36
C LEU A 22 0.60 -3.31 6.85
N PRO A 23 1.56 -3.64 7.72
CA PRO A 23 1.45 -3.28 9.13
C PRO A 23 1.51 -1.76 9.28
N GLY A 24 0.72 -1.20 10.19
CA GLY A 24 0.71 0.24 10.46
C GLY A 24 -0.09 0.58 11.72
N PRO A 25 0.21 1.73 12.36
CA PRO A 25 -0.40 2.07 13.65
C PRO A 25 -1.78 2.73 13.53
N PHE A 26 -2.30 2.94 12.31
CA PHE A 26 -3.52 3.73 12.07
C PHE A 26 -4.72 2.88 11.63
N GLY A 27 -4.74 1.60 12.03
CA GLY A 27 -5.85 0.68 11.76
C GLY A 27 -5.93 0.14 10.33
N ILE A 28 -5.11 0.66 9.43
CA ILE A 28 -4.97 0.20 8.05
C ILE A 28 -3.54 0.45 7.56
N GLY A 29 -3.02 -0.41 6.68
CA GLY A 29 -1.77 -0.14 5.99
C GLY A 29 -1.92 1.01 4.98
N ASP A 30 -0.85 1.79 4.82
CA ASP A 30 -0.81 3.00 3.99
C ASP A 30 0.38 2.98 3.01
N LEU A 31 0.54 4.06 2.25
CA LEU A 31 1.68 4.31 1.37
C LEU A 31 2.78 5.12 2.08
N GLY A 32 3.08 4.78 3.32
CA GLY A 32 4.07 5.39 4.18
C GLY A 32 5.32 4.53 4.41
N PRO A 33 5.98 4.67 5.58
CA PRO A 33 7.22 3.96 5.89
C PRO A 33 7.15 2.43 5.74
N SER A 34 6.00 1.81 6.03
CA SER A 34 5.81 0.36 5.83
C SER A 34 5.85 -0.06 4.36
N ALA A 35 5.35 0.77 3.45
CA ALA A 35 5.42 0.49 2.01
C ALA A 35 6.88 0.56 1.51
N SER A 36 7.66 1.55 1.97
CA SER A 36 9.11 1.62 1.68
C SER A 36 9.86 0.39 2.18
N ARG A 37 9.61 -0.03 3.44
CA ARG A 37 10.21 -1.26 3.99
C ARG A 37 9.83 -2.52 3.19
N PHE A 38 8.60 -2.58 2.67
CA PHE A 38 8.18 -3.69 1.83
C PHE A 38 8.90 -3.70 0.47
N ILE A 39 9.16 -2.52 -0.12
CA ILE A 39 9.98 -2.40 -1.33
C ILE A 39 11.41 -2.84 -1.05
N ASP A 40 12.02 -2.41 0.06
CA ASP A 40 13.37 -2.84 0.46
C ASP A 40 13.42 -4.37 0.65
N PHE A 41 12.38 -4.96 1.23
CA PHE A 41 12.24 -6.41 1.35
C PHE A 41 12.18 -7.10 -0.02
N LEU A 42 11.38 -6.57 -0.97
CA LEU A 42 11.29 -7.12 -2.32
C LEU A 42 12.65 -7.05 -3.04
N GLU A 43 13.34 -5.93 -2.93
CA GLU A 43 14.69 -5.74 -3.49
C GLU A 43 15.66 -6.77 -2.92
N GLN A 44 15.72 -6.90 -1.59
CA GLN A 44 16.60 -7.86 -0.91
C GLN A 44 16.27 -9.31 -1.26
N ALA A 45 15.00 -9.62 -1.52
CA ALA A 45 14.54 -10.93 -1.96
C ALA A 45 14.78 -11.19 -3.46
N GLY A 46 15.30 -10.23 -4.23
CA GLY A 46 15.48 -10.33 -5.68
C GLY A 46 14.16 -10.34 -6.46
N MET A 47 13.07 -9.86 -5.85
CA MET A 47 11.77 -9.71 -6.50
C MET A 47 11.75 -8.41 -7.31
N SER A 48 11.15 -8.45 -8.49
CA SER A 48 11.06 -7.31 -9.41
C SER A 48 9.66 -6.71 -9.52
N TYR A 49 8.65 -7.38 -8.96
CA TYR A 49 7.26 -6.96 -9.09
C TYR A 49 6.53 -6.93 -7.75
N TRP A 50 5.78 -5.85 -7.55
CA TRP A 50 4.75 -5.74 -6.53
C TRP A 50 3.40 -5.58 -7.24
N GLN A 51 2.55 -6.59 -7.14
CA GLN A 51 1.19 -6.54 -7.67
C GLN A 51 0.22 -6.11 -6.56
N MET A 52 -0.74 -5.26 -6.90
CA MET A 52 -1.76 -4.75 -6.00
C MET A 52 -3.16 -4.90 -6.61
N LEU A 53 -4.18 -4.91 -5.74
CA LEU A 53 -5.59 -4.71 -6.12
C LEU A 53 -5.82 -3.24 -6.52
N PRO A 54 -7.01 -2.86 -7.07
CA PRO A 54 -7.26 -1.47 -7.45
C PRO A 54 -7.18 -0.51 -6.25
N LEU A 55 -6.57 0.66 -6.47
CA LEU A 55 -6.27 1.66 -5.44
C LEU A 55 -7.34 2.76 -5.34
N GLY A 56 -8.52 2.54 -5.92
CA GLY A 56 -9.60 3.53 -5.94
C GLY A 56 -10.31 3.68 -4.59
N PRO A 57 -11.01 4.80 -4.35
CA PRO A 57 -11.87 4.95 -3.17
C PRO A 57 -12.88 3.80 -3.10
N VAL A 58 -13.07 3.23 -1.92
CA VAL A 58 -14.02 2.12 -1.72
C VAL A 58 -15.37 2.63 -1.23
N MET A 59 -16.45 1.92 -1.57
CA MET A 59 -17.77 2.11 -0.96
C MET A 59 -17.85 1.43 0.43
N ASP A 60 -19.02 1.46 1.06
CA ASP A 60 -19.25 0.97 2.43
C ASP A 60 -18.88 -0.51 2.63
N GLU A 61 -18.83 -1.31 1.56
CA GLU A 61 -18.43 -2.72 1.60
C GLU A 61 -16.91 -2.95 1.56
N PHE A 62 -16.11 -1.87 1.47
CA PHE A 62 -14.65 -1.87 1.44
C PHE A 62 -14.00 -2.70 0.32
N SER A 63 -14.77 -3.10 -0.69
CA SER A 63 -14.26 -3.85 -1.83
C SER A 63 -13.45 -2.95 -2.76
N PRO A 64 -12.18 -3.27 -3.06
CA PRO A 64 -11.35 -2.48 -3.98
C PRO A 64 -11.88 -2.54 -5.43
N TYR A 65 -12.82 -3.43 -5.74
CA TYR A 65 -13.47 -3.53 -7.05
C TYR A 65 -14.77 -2.72 -7.14
N GLN A 66 -15.21 -2.13 -6.02
CA GLN A 66 -16.42 -1.32 -5.92
C GLN A 66 -16.04 0.13 -5.61
N SER A 67 -15.56 0.82 -6.64
CA SER A 67 -15.07 2.19 -6.51
C SER A 67 -16.08 3.24 -6.98
N THR A 68 -16.10 4.37 -6.30
CA THR A 68 -16.84 5.57 -6.72
C THR A 68 -16.16 6.32 -7.86
N SER A 69 -14.90 5.99 -8.18
CA SER A 69 -14.12 6.60 -9.26
C SER A 69 -13.08 5.65 -9.84
N ALA A 70 -12.96 5.61 -11.18
CA ALA A 70 -11.93 4.81 -11.84
C ALA A 70 -10.52 5.44 -11.80
N MET A 71 -10.42 6.74 -11.46
CA MET A 71 -9.19 7.53 -11.60
C MET A 71 -8.66 8.12 -10.29
N ALA A 72 -9.51 8.21 -9.25
CA ALA A 72 -9.06 8.70 -7.95
C ALA A 72 -8.29 7.62 -7.18
N GLY A 73 -7.42 8.04 -6.26
CA GLY A 73 -6.83 7.15 -5.26
C GLY A 73 -7.67 7.11 -3.98
N ASN A 74 -7.58 6.02 -3.23
CA ASN A 74 -8.22 5.87 -1.93
C ASN A 74 -7.52 6.75 -0.89
N PRO A 75 -8.20 7.76 -0.30
CA PRO A 75 -7.59 8.63 0.70
C PRO A 75 -7.12 7.88 1.96
N LEU A 76 -7.69 6.71 2.26
CA LEU A 76 -7.28 5.87 3.39
C LEU A 76 -5.86 5.31 3.24
N LEU A 77 -5.26 5.41 2.06
CA LEU A 77 -3.88 5.00 1.80
C LEU A 77 -2.85 6.13 2.00
N ILE A 78 -3.30 7.35 2.35
CA ILE A 78 -2.40 8.46 2.65
C ILE A 78 -1.77 8.22 4.03
N SER A 79 -0.45 8.32 4.12
CA SER A 79 0.25 8.08 5.38
C SER A 79 0.21 9.29 6.32
N PRO A 80 -0.37 9.17 7.52
CA PRO A 80 -0.35 10.24 8.52
C PRO A 80 1.06 10.57 9.00
N GLU A 81 1.97 9.57 9.05
CA GLU A 81 3.39 9.79 9.38
C GLU A 81 4.05 10.73 8.38
N LEU A 82 3.88 10.49 7.08
CA LEU A 82 4.46 11.37 6.05
C LEU A 82 3.84 12.76 6.06
N LEU A 83 2.53 12.90 6.31
CA LEU A 83 1.89 14.21 6.44
C LEU A 83 2.50 15.03 7.60
N LEU A 84 2.84 14.36 8.71
CA LEU A 84 3.50 14.99 9.85
C LEU A 84 4.95 15.37 9.50
N GLU A 85 5.70 14.48 8.87
CA GLU A 85 7.08 14.74 8.43
C GLU A 85 7.17 15.91 7.45
N GLU A 86 6.19 16.05 6.56
CA GLU A 86 6.07 17.18 5.62
C GLU A 86 5.54 18.47 6.26
N GLY A 87 5.14 18.43 7.54
CA GLY A 87 4.60 19.59 8.26
C GLY A 87 3.19 20.02 7.80
N LEU A 88 2.44 19.12 7.14
CA LEU A 88 1.08 19.37 6.68
C LEU A 88 0.05 19.20 7.81
N ILE A 89 0.41 18.47 8.86
CA ILE A 89 -0.35 18.34 10.11
C ILE A 89 0.59 18.57 11.30
N GLY A 90 0.04 19.00 12.44
CA GLY A 90 0.79 19.06 13.70
C GLY A 90 0.79 17.72 14.44
N HIS A 91 1.74 17.55 15.36
CA HIS A 91 1.88 16.35 16.19
C HIS A 91 0.60 16.03 16.97
N GLU A 92 -0.15 17.06 17.39
CA GLU A 92 -1.40 16.92 18.13
C GLU A 92 -2.47 16.14 17.38
N ARG A 93 -2.35 16.02 16.05
CA ARG A 93 -3.28 15.25 15.23
C ARG A 93 -3.06 13.74 15.33
N LEU A 94 -1.89 13.31 15.78
CA LEU A 94 -1.53 11.92 16.03
C LEU A 94 -1.57 11.57 17.53
N ASP A 95 -1.89 12.53 18.40
CA ASP A 95 -2.06 12.27 19.83
C ASP A 95 -3.31 11.41 20.07
N GLY A 96 -3.16 10.38 20.92
CA GLY A 96 -4.29 9.54 21.34
C GLY A 96 -4.84 8.59 20.27
N VAL A 97 -4.04 8.27 19.25
CA VAL A 97 -4.33 7.15 18.32
C VAL A 97 -4.55 5.87 19.16
N PRO A 98 -5.68 5.17 18.99
CA PRO A 98 -5.98 3.97 19.77
C PRO A 98 -5.10 2.79 19.33
N ASP A 99 -4.98 1.79 20.19
CA ASP A 99 -4.38 0.51 19.81
C ASP A 99 -5.35 -0.23 18.88
N PHE A 100 -4.94 -0.38 17.62
CA PHE A 100 -5.69 -1.15 16.62
C PHE A 100 -5.22 -2.63 16.59
N PRO A 101 -6.10 -3.57 16.20
CA PRO A 101 -5.70 -4.96 16.02
C PRO A 101 -4.66 -5.11 14.90
N GLU A 102 -3.64 -5.94 15.11
CA GLU A 102 -2.57 -6.16 14.11
C GLU A 102 -3.02 -7.07 12.95
N GLU A 103 -3.98 -7.97 13.18
CA GLU A 103 -4.33 -9.03 12.23
C GLU A 103 -5.47 -8.67 11.27
N ARG A 104 -6.10 -7.51 11.45
CA ARG A 104 -7.22 -7.06 10.61
C ARG A 104 -7.26 -5.54 10.47
N ILE A 105 -7.88 -5.11 9.39
CA ILE A 105 -8.18 -3.69 9.17
C ILE A 105 -9.30 -3.26 10.14
N ASP A 106 -9.10 -2.12 10.80
CA ASP A 106 -10.10 -1.44 11.60
C ASP A 106 -9.98 0.09 11.42
N VAL A 107 -10.77 0.63 10.49
CA VAL A 107 -10.73 2.06 10.14
C VAL A 107 -11.77 2.88 10.90
N TYR A 108 -12.68 2.22 11.64
CA TYR A 108 -13.81 2.87 12.31
C TYR A 108 -13.92 2.55 13.81
N GLY A 109 -13.00 1.76 14.38
CA GLY A 109 -12.93 1.43 15.80
C GLY A 109 -14.02 0.44 16.24
N SER A 110 -14.25 -0.63 15.46
CA SER A 110 -15.26 -1.68 15.74
C SER A 110 -14.71 -2.96 16.38
#